data_AF-C8WSF5-F1
#
_entry.id   AF-C8WSF5-F1
#
_cell.length_a   1.000
_cell.length_b   1.000
_cell.length_c   1.000
_cell.angle_alpha   90.00
_cell.angle_beta   90.00
_cell.angle_gamma   90.00
#
_symmetry.space_group_name_H-M   'P 1'
#
loop_
_entity.id
_entity.type
_entity.pdbx_description
1 polymer ?
#
loop_
_entity_poly.entity_id
_entity_poly.type
_entity_poly.pdbx_seq_one_letter_code
_entity_poly.pdbx_strand_id
1 'polypeptide(L)'
;MRNPNDVFHLAIPARDLDEAYDFYVTKLGCKLARRYPDRITLDFFGDQLVCHLSDRWDREVSMYPRHFGITFRDKKHFDNLYKLAKQRGIPFYHDLSRRFEGLIEEHETFFLIDPSNNLLEFKYYFDDRMMY
;
A
#
# COMPACT_ATOMS: atom_id res chain seq x y z
N MET A 1 -2.90 -9.52 -22.53
CA MET A 1 -2.51 -10.84 -22.01
C MET A 1 -2.52 -10.80 -20.48
N ARG A 2 -3.69 -10.68 -19.84
CA ARG A 2 -3.82 -10.80 -18.39
C ARG A 2 -4.93 -11.79 -18.10
N ASN A 3 -4.61 -12.89 -17.43
CA ASN A 3 -5.62 -13.76 -16.86
C ASN A 3 -6.03 -13.13 -15.51
N PRO A 4 -7.32 -12.88 -15.25
CA PRO A 4 -7.77 -12.29 -13.98
C PRO A 4 -7.52 -13.19 -12.75
N ASN A 5 -7.15 -14.45 -12.96
CA ASN A 5 -6.70 -15.34 -11.88
C ASN A 5 -5.21 -15.19 -11.53
N ASP A 6 -4.44 -14.46 -12.34
CA ASP A 6 -3.03 -14.19 -12.05
C ASP A 6 -2.93 -13.04 -11.05
N VAL A 7 -2.04 -13.20 -10.06
CA VAL A 7 -1.74 -12.18 -9.05
C VAL A 7 -0.50 -11.39 -9.44
N PHE A 8 -0.51 -10.08 -9.18
CA PHE A 8 0.69 -9.26 -9.26
C PHE A 8 1.66 -9.63 -8.14
N HIS A 9 2.96 -9.45 -8.38
CA HIS A 9 4.01 -9.74 -7.41
C HIS A 9 4.91 -8.52 -7.23
N LEU A 10 5.10 -8.10 -5.98
CA LEU A 10 6.03 -7.06 -5.58
C LEU A 10 6.90 -7.52 -4.42
N ALA A 11 8.20 -7.27 -4.49
CA ALA A 11 9.14 -7.48 -3.40
C ALA A 11 9.68 -6.12 -2.92
N ILE A 12 9.68 -5.90 -1.61
CA ILE A 12 10.13 -4.67 -0.95
C ILE A 12 11.10 -4.99 0.19
N PRO A 13 11.99 -4.07 0.58
CA PRO A 13 12.84 -4.25 1.75
C PRO A 13 12.02 -4.11 3.04
N ALA A 14 12.37 -4.91 4.03
CA ALA A 14 11.98 -4.76 5.43
C ALA A 14 13.23 -4.71 6.30
N ARG A 15 13.34 -3.69 7.15
CA ARG A 15 14.43 -3.57 8.13
C ARG A 15 14.28 -4.56 9.28
N ASP A 16 13.04 -4.95 9.57
CA ASP A 16 12.66 -5.90 10.60
C ASP A 16 11.35 -6.59 10.20
N LEU A 17 11.29 -7.93 10.34
CA LEU A 17 10.14 -8.72 9.89
C LEU A 17 8.96 -8.68 10.86
N ASP A 18 9.20 -8.41 12.15
CA ASP A 18 8.14 -8.28 13.14
C ASP A 18 7.48 -6.91 13.08
N GLU A 19 8.26 -5.85 12.83
CA GLU A 19 7.71 -4.53 12.52
C GLU A 19 6.90 -4.55 11.23
N ALA A 20 7.39 -5.23 10.18
CA ALA A 20 6.62 -5.41 8.94
C ALA A 20 5.34 -6.22 9.19
N TYR A 21 5.42 -7.31 9.97
CA TYR A 21 4.24 -8.09 10.33
C TYR A 21 3.20 -7.24 11.09
N ASP A 22 3.62 -6.48 12.10
CA ASP A 22 2.71 -5.60 12.84
C ASP A 22 2.05 -4.56 11.93
N PHE A 23 2.82 -3.92 11.05
CA PHE A 23 2.28 -2.96 10.10
C PHE A 23 1.28 -3.58 9.11
N TYR A 24 1.69 -4.63 8.38
CA TYR A 24 0.89 -5.18 7.29
C TYR A 24 -0.23 -6.09 7.77
N VAL A 25 0.02 -6.95 8.77
CA VAL A 25 -0.94 -7.96 9.21
C VAL A 25 -1.82 -7.41 10.33
N THR A 26 -1.22 -6.97 11.43
CA THR A 26 -1.98 -6.52 12.61
C THR A 26 -2.75 -5.23 12.31
N LYS A 27 -2.08 -4.22 11.75
CA LYS A 27 -2.67 -2.91 11.53
C LYS A 27 -3.39 -2.82 10.20
N LEU A 28 -2.72 -3.04 9.06
CA LEU A 28 -3.34 -2.88 7.75
C LEU A 28 -4.36 -4.00 7.44
N GLY A 29 -4.23 -5.17 8.07
CA GLY A 29 -5.19 -6.27 7.95
C GLY A 29 -4.93 -7.22 6.78
N CYS A 30 -3.73 -7.19 6.19
CA CYS A 30 -3.30 -8.18 5.20
C CYS A 30 -3.19 -9.57 5.84
N LYS A 31 -3.34 -10.63 5.04
CA LYS A 31 -3.14 -12.00 5.54
C LYS A 31 -1.68 -12.41 5.34
N LEU A 32 -1.09 -13.00 6.38
CA LEU A 32 0.20 -13.66 6.25
C LEU A 32 0.01 -14.98 5.47
N ALA A 33 0.66 -15.10 4.32
CA ALA A 33 0.67 -16.35 3.56
C ALA A 33 1.81 -17.27 4.02
N ARG A 34 3.03 -16.74 4.14
CA ARG A 34 4.24 -17.49 4.53
C ARG A 34 5.21 -16.61 5.31
N ARG A 35 5.97 -17.21 6.21
CA ARG A 35 7.08 -16.58 6.93
C ARG A 35 8.31 -17.48 6.89
N TYR A 36 9.46 -16.88 6.60
CA TYR A 36 10.79 -17.47 6.64
C TYR A 36 11.71 -16.58 7.48
N PRO A 37 12.93 -17.04 7.83
CA PRO A 37 13.88 -16.21 8.58
C PRO A 37 14.26 -14.89 7.90
N ASP A 38 14.13 -14.82 6.57
CA ASP A 38 14.58 -13.69 5.76
C ASP A 38 13.46 -12.95 5.00
N ARG A 39 12.20 -13.37 5.13
CA ARG A 39 11.06 -12.69 4.49
C ARG A 39 9.69 -13.10 5.04
N ILE A 40 8.71 -12.23 4.83
CA ILE A 40 7.28 -12.56 4.93
C ILE A 40 6.61 -12.37 3.57
N THR A 41 5.66 -13.23 3.25
CA THR A 41 4.80 -13.12 2.06
C THR A 41 3.37 -12.87 2.50
N LEU A 42 2.72 -11.88 1.89
CA LEU A 42 1.42 -11.36 2.27
C LEU A 42 0.44 -11.49 1.10
N ASP A 43 -0.82 -11.76 1.42
CA ASP A 43 -1.97 -11.42 0.57
C ASP A 43 -2.28 -9.93 0.77
N PHE A 44 -1.82 -9.12 -0.19
CA PHE A 44 -1.99 -7.68 -0.25
C PHE A 44 -3.10 -7.35 -1.24
N PHE A 45 -4.34 -7.28 -0.73
CA PHE A 45 -5.54 -6.98 -1.53
C PHE A 45 -5.76 -7.94 -2.72
N GLY A 46 -5.40 -9.22 -2.54
CA GLY A 46 -5.47 -10.24 -3.60
C GLY A 46 -4.18 -10.41 -4.40
N ASP A 47 -3.21 -9.49 -4.27
CA ASP A 47 -1.90 -9.58 -4.90
C ASP A 47 -0.83 -10.05 -3.90
N GLN A 48 0.33 -10.47 -4.42
CA GLN A 48 1.44 -10.94 -3.58
C GLN A 48 2.42 -9.81 -3.27
N LEU A 49 2.55 -9.48 -1.99
CA LEU A 49 3.62 -8.62 -1.48
C LEU A 49 4.61 -9.44 -0.67
N VAL A 50 5.91 -9.30 -0.95
CA VAL A 50 6.98 -9.97 -0.20
C VAL A 50 7.88 -8.94 0.44
N CYS A 51 7.91 -8.93 1.77
CA CYS A 51 8.83 -8.07 2.53
C CYS A 51 10.08 -8.88 2.87
N HIS A 52 11.22 -8.51 2.28
CA HIS A 52 12.51 -9.16 2.47
C HIS A 52 13.33 -8.47 3.55
N LEU A 53 13.80 -9.23 4.54
CA LEU A 53 14.74 -8.73 5.54
C LEU A 53 16.00 -8.22 4.82
N SER A 54 16.31 -6.93 4.99
CA SER A 54 17.37 -6.27 4.25
C SER A 54 17.86 -5.03 4.99
N ASP A 55 19.18 -4.84 5.04
CA ASP A 55 19.79 -3.58 5.47
C ASP A 55 19.69 -2.47 4.41
N ARG A 56 19.28 -2.83 3.18
CA ARG A 56 19.08 -1.90 2.06
C ARG A 56 17.65 -1.42 2.02
N TRP A 57 17.33 -0.47 2.89
CA TRP A 57 16.07 0.27 2.90
C TRP A 57 16.34 1.78 2.92
N ASP A 58 15.39 2.57 2.45
CA ASP A 58 15.58 4.00 2.24
C ASP A 58 15.52 4.77 3.55
N ARG A 59 16.61 5.46 3.92
CA ARG A 59 16.64 6.28 5.14
C ARG A 59 15.99 7.65 4.95
N GLU A 60 15.99 8.14 3.71
CA GLU A 60 15.36 9.38 3.30
C GLU A 60 14.19 9.07 2.38
N VAL A 61 13.02 9.62 2.69
CA VAL A 61 11.77 9.31 1.99
C VAL A 61 11.23 10.55 1.30
N SER A 62 11.10 10.45 -0.02
CA SER A 62 10.37 11.38 -0.86
C SER A 62 9.15 10.67 -1.46
N MET A 63 8.05 11.42 -1.62
CA MET A 63 6.79 10.92 -2.22
C MET A 63 6.99 10.21 -3.57
N TYR A 64 7.98 10.65 -4.33
CA TYR A 64 8.34 10.13 -5.65
C TYR A 64 9.82 9.75 -5.70
N PRO A 65 10.21 8.80 -6.57
CA PRO A 65 9.37 8.07 -7.54
C PRO A 65 8.88 6.71 -7.03
N ARG A 66 9.20 6.32 -5.79
CA ARG A 66 8.97 4.96 -5.27
C ARG A 66 7.79 4.93 -4.30
N HIS A 67 6.67 4.39 -4.77
CA HIS A 67 5.54 3.98 -3.95
C HIS A 67 4.80 2.86 -4.67
N PHE A 68 3.92 2.18 -3.96
CA PHE A 68 3.02 1.17 -4.51
C PHE A 68 1.69 1.21 -3.76
N GLY A 69 0.67 0.50 -4.22
CA GLY A 69 -0.57 0.37 -3.46
C GLY A 69 -1.73 0.06 -4.39
N ILE A 70 -2.92 0.55 -4.05
CA ILE A 70 -4.16 0.14 -4.71
C ILE A 70 -4.92 1.36 -5.22
N THR A 71 -5.24 1.34 -6.51
CA THR A 71 -6.27 2.21 -7.09
C THR A 71 -7.62 1.50 -7.00
N PHE A 72 -8.50 2.00 -6.13
CA PHE A 72 -9.81 1.42 -5.88
C PHE A 72 -10.82 1.83 -6.95
N ARG A 73 -11.60 0.85 -7.42
CA ARG A 73 -12.77 1.09 -8.28
C ARG A 73 -14.00 1.54 -7.50
N ASP A 74 -14.15 1.04 -6.28
CA ASP A 74 -15.29 1.35 -5.39
C ASP A 74 -14.83 2.31 -4.29
N LYS A 75 -15.44 3.50 -4.25
CA LYS A 75 -15.17 4.53 -3.25
C LYS A 75 -15.35 4.01 -1.82
N LYS A 76 -16.34 3.15 -1.59
CA LYS A 76 -16.63 2.61 -0.26
C LYS A 76 -15.44 1.83 0.28
N HIS A 77 -14.75 1.06 -0.56
CA HIS A 77 -13.57 0.31 -0.14
C HIS A 77 -12.39 1.24 0.19
N PHE A 78 -12.16 2.28 -0.61
CA PHE A 78 -11.18 3.32 -0.31
C PHE A 78 -11.47 4.03 1.02
N ASP A 79 -12.70 4.49 1.22
CA ASP A 79 -13.12 5.19 2.45
C ASP A 79 -13.00 4.30 3.70
N ASN A 80 -13.31 3.00 3.55
CA ASN A 80 -13.16 2.03 4.63
C ASN A 80 -11.70 1.82 5.01
N LEU A 81 -10.80 1.72 4.03
CA LEU A 81 -9.37 1.58 4.28
C LEU A 81 -8.81 2.82 4.99
N TYR A 82 -9.17 4.02 4.52
CA TYR A 82 -8.76 5.27 5.16
C TYR A 82 -9.21 5.34 6.63
N LYS A 83 -10.49 5.02 6.91
CA LYS A 83 -11.02 4.97 8.28
C LYS A 83 -10.30 3.93 9.14
N LEU A 84 -10.05 2.73 8.60
CA LEU A 84 -9.31 1.67 9.30
C LEU A 84 -7.90 2.13 9.66
N ALA A 85 -7.19 2.77 8.72
CA ALA A 85 -5.86 3.29 8.95
C ALA A 85 -5.83 4.33 10.07
N LYS A 86 -6.79 5.26 10.11
CA LYS A 86 -6.95 6.22 11.21
C LYS A 86 -7.26 5.53 12.54
N GLN A 87 -8.22 4.61 12.57
CA GLN A 87 -8.65 3.92 13.78
C GLN A 87 -7.55 3.05 14.39
N ARG A 88 -6.71 2.43 13.55
CA ARG A 88 -5.61 1.56 13.99
C ARG A 88 -4.28 2.30 14.15
N GLY A 89 -4.28 3.63 14.03
CA GLY A 89 -3.08 4.45 14.23
C GLY A 89 -1.96 4.12 13.24
N ILE A 90 -2.29 3.79 11.98
CA ILE A 90 -1.28 3.56 10.96
C ILE A 90 -0.61 4.90 10.60
N PRO A 91 0.73 4.97 10.51
CA PRO A 91 1.42 6.20 10.11
C PRO A 91 1.04 6.64 8.71
N PHE A 92 0.61 7.90 8.59
CA PHE A 92 0.39 8.58 7.32
C PHE A 92 1.63 9.39 6.95
N TYR A 93 2.11 9.22 5.72
CA TYR A 93 3.09 10.13 5.13
C TYR A 93 2.42 11.39 4.57
N HIS A 94 1.25 11.20 3.96
CA HIS A 94 0.40 12.28 3.47
C HIS A 94 -1.05 11.92 3.73
N ASP A 95 -1.79 12.83 4.36
CA ASP A 95 -3.19 12.62 4.67
C ASP A 95 -4.08 12.67 3.42
N LEU A 96 -5.37 12.37 3.58
CA LEU A 96 -6.33 12.40 2.48
C LEU A 96 -6.37 13.78 1.80
N SER A 97 -6.20 13.78 0.49
CA SER A 97 -6.26 14.97 -0.36
C SER A 97 -6.89 14.67 -1.70
N ARG A 98 -7.38 15.72 -2.37
CA ARG A 98 -7.72 15.67 -3.79
C ARG A 98 -6.56 16.15 -4.63
N ARG A 99 -6.41 15.54 -5.80
CA ARG A 99 -5.41 15.90 -6.81
C ARG A 99 -6.14 16.20 -8.10
N PHE A 100 -5.64 17.19 -8.84
CA PHE A 100 -6.14 17.58 -10.16
C PHE A 100 -7.64 17.98 -10.16
N GLU A 101 -8.05 18.74 -9.14
CA GLU A 101 -9.46 19.18 -9.00
C GLU A 101 -9.99 19.87 -10.25
N GLY A 102 -11.17 19.44 -10.71
CA GLY A 102 -11.84 19.95 -11.91
C GLY A 102 -11.33 19.36 -13.23
N LEU A 103 -10.34 18.47 -13.21
CA LEU A 103 -9.87 17.74 -14.38
C LEU A 103 -10.47 16.32 -14.43
N ILE A 104 -10.35 15.63 -15.57
CA ILE A 104 -10.90 14.27 -15.71
C ILE A 104 -10.15 13.26 -14.85
N GLU A 105 -8.87 13.50 -14.61
CA GLU A 105 -7.99 12.72 -13.74
C GLU A 105 -8.10 13.08 -12.25
N GLU A 106 -9.13 13.85 -11.87
CA GLU A 106 -9.38 14.16 -10.46
C GLU A 106 -9.51 12.86 -9.65
N HIS A 107 -8.79 12.80 -8.53
CA HIS A 107 -8.82 11.66 -7.63
C HIS A 107 -8.56 12.04 -6.18
N GLU A 108 -9.07 11.21 -5.28
CA GLU A 108 -8.72 11.21 -3.86
C GLU A 108 -7.51 10.28 -3.65
N THR A 109 -6.52 10.73 -2.87
CA THR A 109 -5.32 9.95 -2.54
C THR A 109 -4.85 10.20 -1.11
N PHE A 110 -4.28 9.18 -0.49
CA PHE A 110 -3.50 9.30 0.75
C PHE A 110 -2.32 8.33 0.72
N PHE A 111 -1.31 8.62 1.54
CA PHE A 111 -0.10 7.80 1.65
C PHE A 111 0.09 7.29 3.07
N LEU A 112 0.34 5.99 3.21
CA LEU A 112 0.86 5.39 4.42
C LEU A 112 2.38 5.20 4.28
N ILE A 113 3.07 5.11 5.42
CA ILE A 113 4.51 4.80 5.47
C ILE A 113 4.74 3.62 6.41
N ASP A 114 5.39 2.59 5.90
CA ASP A 114 5.75 1.42 6.70
C ASP A 114 7.03 1.70 7.54
N PRO A 115 7.38 0.80 8.49
CA PRO A 115 8.58 0.98 9.33
C PRO A 115 9.90 1.00 8.54
N SER A 116 9.91 0.44 7.33
CA SER A 116 11.07 0.39 6.45
C SER A 116 11.04 1.50 5.40
N ASN A 117 10.25 2.54 5.65
CA ASN A 117 10.13 3.73 4.82
C ASN A 117 9.57 3.48 3.41
N ASN A 118 8.91 2.34 3.19
CA ASN A 118 8.16 2.10 1.98
C ASN A 118 6.87 2.93 2.00
N LEU A 119 6.64 3.67 0.92
CA LEU A 119 5.42 4.46 0.75
C LEU A 119 4.32 3.65 0.08
N LEU A 120 3.15 3.65 0.69
CA LEU A 120 1.95 3.02 0.15
C LEU A 120 0.96 4.10 -0.28
N GLU A 121 0.65 4.19 -1.56
CA GLU A 121 -0.34 5.11 -2.10
C GLU A 121 -1.66 4.40 -2.39
N PHE A 122 -2.76 4.97 -1.91
CA PHE A 122 -4.11 4.49 -2.20
C PHE A 122 -4.87 5.57 -2.93
N LYS A 123 -5.55 5.20 -4.03
CA LYS A 123 -6.27 6.14 -4.88
C LYS A 123 -7.71 5.75 -5.10
N TYR A 124 -8.56 6.74 -5.32
CA TYR A 124 -9.87 6.59 -5.93
C TYR A 124 -10.08 7.70 -6.96
N TYR A 125 -10.21 7.34 -8.23
CA TYR A 125 -10.52 8.28 -9.30
C TYR A 125 -12.03 8.50 -9.38
N PHE A 126 -12.45 9.74 -9.60
CA PHE A 126 -13.87 10.05 -9.84
C PHE A 126 -14.34 9.56 -11.21
N ASP A 127 -13.42 9.48 -12.17
CA ASP A 127 -13.62 8.84 -13.47
C ASP A 127 -12.81 7.54 -13.55
N ASP A 128 -13.49 6.40 -13.62
CA ASP A 128 -12.85 5.08 -13.58
C ASP A 128 -11.99 4.77 -14.81
N ARG A 129 -12.14 5.54 -15.89
CA ARG A 129 -11.31 5.45 -17.11
C ARG A 129 -9.88 5.93 -16.85
N MET A 130 -9.66 6.72 -15.80
CA MET A 130 -8.35 7.28 -15.44
C MET A 130 -7.56 6.39 -14.45
N MET A 131 -8.08 5.21 -14.11
CA MET A 131 -7.45 4.31 -13.14
C MET A 131 -6.15 3.64 -13.62
N TYR A 132 -5.87 3.63 -14.93
CA TYR A 132 -4.82 2.82 -15.57
C TYR A 132 -3.85 3.66 -16.39
#